data_AF-A0A7V4KP63-F1
#
_entry.id   AF-A0A7V4KP63-F1
#
_cell.length_a   1.000
_cell.length_b   1.000
_cell.length_c   1.000
_cell.angle_alpha   90.00
_cell.angle_beta   90.00
_cell.angle_gamma   90.00
#
_symmetry.space_group_name_H-M   'P 1'
#
loop_
_entity.id
_entity.type
_entity.pdbx_description
1 polymer ?
#
loop_
_entity_poly.entity_id
_entity_poly.type
_entity_poly.pdbx_seq_one_letter_code
_entity_poly.pdbx_strand_id
1 'polypeptide(L)'
;MTVLRAMQLTTLTPAIRAERGVRSQAGALIYRISDEASAATGLQAGDVIVAINNVRVRDAEQVAELLDAMRRRQAFRLYFERGRQILFTDLAF
;
A
#
# COMPACT_ATOMS: atom_id res chain seq x y z
N MET A 1 8.24 0.88 10.64
CA MET A 1 8.24 -0.05 9.48
C MET A 1 7.41 -1.26 9.87
N THR A 2 6.53 -1.70 8.99
CA THR A 2 5.70 -2.90 9.19
C THR A 2 6.06 -3.92 8.12
N VAL A 3 6.26 -5.18 8.51
CA VAL A 3 6.64 -6.26 7.58
C VAL A 3 5.47 -7.22 7.47
N LEU A 4 4.94 -7.33 6.26
CA LEU A 4 3.99 -8.35 5.86
C LEU A 4 4.75 -9.45 5.13
N ARG A 5 4.16 -10.65 5.10
CA ARG A 5 4.78 -11.86 4.49
C ARG A 5 5.34 -11.62 3.08
N ALA A 6 4.75 -10.69 2.33
CA ALA A 6 5.11 -10.36 0.95
C ALA A 6 5.65 -8.93 0.74
N MET A 7 5.53 -8.02 1.72
CA MET A 7 5.80 -6.59 1.51
C MET A 7 6.33 -5.92 2.78
N GLN A 8 7.18 -4.92 2.62
CA GLN A 8 7.62 -4.03 3.69
C GLN A 8 7.01 -2.65 3.49
N LEU A 9 6.27 -2.18 4.49
CA LEU A 9 5.58 -0.90 4.48
C LEU A 9 6.25 0.07 5.45
N THR A 10 6.24 1.35 5.08
CA THR A 10 6.62 2.43 5.97
C THR A 10 5.59 3.55 5.91
N THR A 11 5.28 4.17 7.04
CA THR A 11 4.30 5.26 7.10
C THR A 11 4.79 6.43 6.26
N LEU A 12 3.90 7.00 5.45
CA LEU A 12 4.20 8.18 4.66
C LEU A 12 4.35 9.41 5.57
N THR A 13 5.59 9.78 5.86
CA THR A 13 5.89 11.01 6.62
C THR A 13 5.98 12.22 5.69
N PRO A 14 5.88 13.45 6.22
CA PRO A 14 6.10 14.67 5.43
C PRO A 14 7.46 14.70 4.72
N ALA A 15 8.51 14.17 5.36
CA ALA A 15 9.84 14.07 4.76
C ALA A 15 9.87 13.12 3.56
N ILE A 16 9.32 11.90 3.71
CA ILE A 16 9.24 10.91 2.63
C ILE A 16 8.39 11.46 1.47
N ARG A 17 7.27 12.14 1.78
CA ARG A 17 6.40 12.74 0.78
C ARG A 17 7.13 13.79 -0.06
N ALA A 18 7.89 14.66 0.59
CA ALA A 18 8.69 15.70 -0.08
C ALA A 18 9.79 15.08 -0.96
N GLU A 19 10.53 14.09 -0.43
CA GLU A 19 11.60 13.40 -1.13
C GLU A 19 11.10 12.63 -2.36
N ARG A 20 9.96 11.95 -2.24
CA ARG A 20 9.40 11.08 -3.28
C ARG A 20 8.39 11.78 -4.20
N GLY A 21 8.08 13.05 -3.94
CA GLY A 21 7.15 13.83 -4.77
C GLY A 21 5.70 13.34 -4.74
N VAL A 22 5.31 12.67 -3.66
CA VAL A 22 3.97 12.09 -3.43
C VAL A 22 2.98 13.22 -3.10
N ARG A 23 1.78 13.18 -3.65
CA ARG A 23 0.72 14.17 -3.41
C ARG A 23 -0.15 13.83 -2.22
N SER A 24 -0.32 12.54 -1.95
CA SER A 24 -1.12 12.05 -0.84
C SER A 24 -0.57 12.53 0.50
N GLN A 25 -1.46 12.98 1.38
CA GLN A 25 -1.11 13.54 2.69
C GLN A 25 -0.74 12.46 3.71
N ALA A 26 -1.32 11.27 3.57
CA ALA A 26 -1.19 10.14 4.47
C ALA A 26 -1.26 8.82 3.68
N GLY A 27 -0.79 7.73 4.29
CA GLY A 27 -0.77 6.41 3.69
C GLY A 27 0.46 5.60 4.07
N ALA A 28 0.70 4.50 3.34
CA ALA A 28 1.82 3.60 3.55
C ALA A 28 2.65 3.44 2.27
N LEU A 29 3.91 3.83 2.32
CA LEU A 29 4.88 3.60 1.25
C LEU A 29 5.31 2.12 1.26
N ILE A 30 5.22 1.48 0.09
CA ILE A 30 5.82 0.17 -0.18
C ILE A 30 7.32 0.39 -0.34
N TYR A 31 8.07 0.00 0.69
CA TYR A 31 9.54 0.07 0.69
C TYR A 31 10.15 -1.10 -0.08
N ARG A 32 9.59 -2.30 0.12
CA ARG A 32 9.95 -3.51 -0.62
C ARG A 32 8.71 -4.37 -0.84
N ILE A 33 8.74 -5.17 -1.89
CA ILE A 33 7.73 -6.18 -2.24
C ILE A 33 8.45 -7.39 -2.83
N SER A 34 7.95 -8.61 -2.57
CA SER A 34 8.50 -9.81 -3.22
C SER A 34 8.16 -9.84 -4.71
N ASP A 35 8.99 -10.49 -5.52
CA ASP A 35 8.76 -10.59 -6.96
C ASP A 35 7.44 -11.29 -7.28
N GLU A 36 7.07 -12.31 -6.51
CA GLU A 36 5.79 -13.02 -6.70
C GLU A 36 4.60 -12.10 -6.45
N ALA A 37 4.66 -11.30 -5.37
CA ALA A 37 3.59 -10.37 -5.03
C ALA A 37 3.54 -9.19 -6.01
N SER A 38 4.69 -8.67 -6.44
CA SER A 38 4.78 -7.64 -7.47
C SER A 38 4.15 -8.12 -8.77
N ALA A 39 4.50 -9.33 -9.24
CA ALA A 39 3.95 -9.91 -10.45
C ALA A 39 2.45 -10.20 -10.35
N ALA A 40 1.98 -10.68 -9.20
CA ALA A 40 0.56 -11.01 -8.99
C ALA A 40 -0.33 -9.77 -8.84
N THR A 41 0.17 -8.70 -8.23
CA THR A 41 -0.63 -7.53 -7.85
C THR A 41 -0.40 -6.31 -8.75
N GLY A 42 0.72 -6.28 -9.47
CA GLY A 42 1.21 -5.11 -10.19
C GLY A 42 1.75 -4.00 -9.29
N LEU A 43 1.75 -4.18 -7.96
CA LEU A 43 2.33 -3.23 -7.00
C LEU A 43 3.86 -3.28 -7.06
N GLN A 44 4.51 -2.15 -6.77
CA GLN A 44 5.97 -2.06 -6.78
C GLN A 44 6.50 -1.22 -5.62
N ALA A 45 7.79 -1.35 -5.35
CA ALA A 45 8.48 -0.45 -4.43
C ALA A 45 8.37 1.00 -4.93
N GLY A 46 8.05 1.92 -4.02
CA GLY A 46 7.78 3.32 -4.35
C GLY A 46 6.29 3.67 -4.43
N ASP A 47 5.40 2.69 -4.54
CA ASP A 47 3.96 2.94 -4.47
C ASP A 47 3.54 3.34 -3.07
N VAL A 48 2.57 4.25 -2.97
CA VAL A 48 2.01 4.66 -1.69
C VAL A 48 0.57 4.22 -1.61
N ILE A 49 0.28 3.27 -0.73
CA ILE A 49 -1.08 2.81 -0.42
C ILE A 49 -1.83 3.95 0.29
N VAL A 50 -2.98 4.34 -0.25
CA VAL A 50 -3.80 5.46 0.25
C VAL A 50 -5.19 5.06 0.69
N ALA A 51 -5.70 3.94 0.17
CA ALA A 51 -6.96 3.36 0.62
C ALA A 51 -7.02 1.86 0.35
N ILE A 52 -7.83 1.17 1.15
CA ILE A 52 -8.20 -0.22 0.97
C ILE A 52 -9.72 -0.27 0.99
N ASN A 53 -10.33 -0.80 -0.07
CA ASN A 53 -11.76 -0.72 -0.35
C ASN A 53 -12.25 0.74 -0.22
N ASN A 54 -13.19 0.99 0.70
CA ASN A 54 -13.75 2.31 0.93
C ASN A 54 -13.12 3.01 2.15
N VAL A 55 -12.01 2.48 2.67
CA VAL A 55 -11.33 2.99 3.88
C VAL A 55 -10.02 3.66 3.47
N ARG A 56 -9.93 4.97 3.69
CA ARG A 56 -8.64 5.69 3.58
C ARG A 56 -7.72 5.27 4.71
N VAL A 57 -6.47 4.98 4.36
CA VAL A 57 -5.45 4.60 5.32
C VAL A 57 -4.59 5.80 5.70
N ARG A 58 -4.17 5.83 6.95
CA ARG A 58 -3.38 6.94 7.52
C ARG A 58 -1.90 6.60 7.61
N ASP A 59 -1.58 5.33 7.82
CA ASP A 59 -0.24 4.86 8.10
C ASP A 59 -0.06 3.37 7.72
N ALA A 60 1.17 2.87 7.86
CA ALA A 60 1.51 1.48 7.56
C ALA A 60 0.92 0.47 8.55
N GLU A 61 0.60 0.89 9.78
CA GLU A 61 0.00 0.02 10.79
C GLU A 61 -1.45 -0.28 10.44
N GLN A 62 -2.23 0.75 10.11
CA GLN A 62 -3.61 0.60 9.66
C GLN A 62 -3.72 -0.24 8.39
N VAL A 63 -2.76 -0.13 7.46
CA VAL A 63 -2.71 -1.01 6.29
C VAL A 63 -2.54 -2.47 6.70
N ALA A 64 -1.61 -2.76 7.61
CA ALA A 64 -1.39 -4.12 8.08
C ALA A 64 -2.61 -4.67 8.83
N GLU A 65 -3.23 -3.88 9.71
CA GLU A 65 -4.47 -4.26 10.41
C GLU A 65 -5.59 -4.61 9.43
N LEU A 66 -5.80 -3.78 8.39
CA LEU A 66 -6.83 -4.03 7.38
C LEU A 66 -6.52 -5.28 6.58
N LEU A 67 -5.27 -5.50 6.19
CA LEU A 67 -4.85 -6.70 5.47
C LEU A 67 -4.99 -7.97 6.32
N ASP A 68 -4.65 -7.92 7.60
CA ASP A 68 -4.77 -9.03 8.55
C ASP A 68 -6.24 -9.34 8.90
N ALA A 69 -7.09 -8.31 8.99
CA ALA A 69 -8.52 -8.46 9.24
C ALA A 69 -9.27 -9.08 8.04
N MET A 70 -8.72 -8.97 6.83
CA MET A 70 -9.34 -9.53 5.63
C MET A 70 -9.19 -11.05 5.61
N ARG A 71 -10.33 -11.74 5.70
CA ARG A 71 -10.38 -13.20 5.68
C ARG A 71 -9.94 -13.70 4.30
N ARG A 72 -9.13 -14.78 4.29
CA ARG A 72 -8.84 -15.54 3.06
C ARG A 72 -10.15 -15.81 2.31
N ARG A 73 -10.21 -15.46 1.02
CA ARG A 73 -11.35 -15.47 0.06
C ARG A 73 -12.14 -14.18 -0.14
N GLN A 74 -11.82 -13.08 0.54
CA GLN A 74 -12.47 -11.80 0.24
C GLN A 74 -11.63 -10.99 -0.73
N ALA A 75 -12.17 -10.72 -1.93
CA ALA A 75 -11.54 -9.79 -2.86
C ALA A 75 -11.60 -8.38 -2.28
N PHE A 76 -10.51 -7.63 -2.40
CA PHE A 76 -10.47 -6.25 -1.99
C PHE A 76 -9.70 -5.39 -2.98
N ARG A 77 -10.10 -4.13 -3.08
CA ARG A 77 -9.46 -3.15 -3.93
C ARG A 77 -8.44 -2.36 -3.14
N LEU A 78 -7.22 -2.29 -3.64
CA LEU A 78 -6.14 -1.52 -3.05
C LEU A 78 -5.90 -0.29 -3.94
N TYR A 79 -6.04 0.91 -3.37
CA TYR A 79 -5.75 2.17 -4.07
C TYR A 79 -4.39 2.68 -3.65
N PHE A 80 -3.56 3.04 -4.62
CA PHE A 80 -2.20 3.49 -4.40
C PHE A 80 -1.80 4.63 -5.34
N GLU A 81 -0.89 5.47 -4.88
CA GLU A 81 -0.29 6.52 -5.68
C GLU A 81 1.02 6.02 -6.32
N ARG A 82 1.12 6.19 -7.64
CA ARG A 82 2.33 5.94 -8.43
C ARG A 82 2.53 7.12 -9.38
N GLY A 83 3.67 7.80 -9.30
CA GLY A 83 3.96 8.93 -10.19
C GLY A 83 2.89 10.03 -10.18
N ARG A 84 2.33 10.35 -9.00
CA ARG A 84 1.23 11.33 -8.79
C ARG A 84 -0.12 10.96 -9.37
N GLN A 85 -0.28 9.73 -9.83
CA GLN A 85 -1.55 9.16 -10.27
C GLN A 85 -2.07 8.19 -9.22
N ILE A 86 -3.36 8.23 -8.93
CA ILE A 86 -4.02 7.22 -8.11
C ILE A 86 -4.42 6.08 -9.04
N LEU A 87 -3.86 4.91 -8.78
CA LEU A 87 -4.15 3.65 -9.43
C LEU A 87 -4.84 2.72 -8.42
N PHE A 88 -5.36 1.60 -8.93
CA PHE A 88 -5.90 0.56 -8.09
C PHE A 88 -5.53 -0.82 -8.62
N THR A 89 -5.53 -1.80 -7.72
CA THR A 89 -5.44 -3.21 -8.05
C THR A 89 -6.43 -4.00 -7.20
N ASP A 90 -7.03 -5.02 -7.78
CA ASP A 90 -7.95 -5.91 -7.08
C ASP A 90 -7.17 -7.15 -6.63
N LEU A 91 -7.11 -7.37 -5.32
CA LEU A 91 -6.41 -8.49 -4.71
C LEU A 91 -7.40 -9.54 -4.23
N ALA A 92 -7.08 -10.79 -4.52
CA ALA A 92 -7.80 -11.94 -3.99
C ALA A 92 -6.76 -12.92 -3.39
N PHE A 93 -6.85 -13.15 -2.08
CA PHE A 93 -6.00 -14.07 -1.33
C PHE A 93 -6.81 -15.26 -0.78
#